data_AF-A0AAV3HPY8-F1
#
_entry.id   AF-A0AAV3HPY8-F1
#
_cell.length_a   1.000
_cell.length_b   1.000
_cell.length_c   1.000
_cell.angle_alpha   90.00
_cell.angle_beta   90.00
_cell.angle_gamma   90.00
#
_symmetry.space_group_name_H-M   'P 1'
#
loop_
_entity.id
_entity.type
_entity.pdbx_description
1 polymer ?
#
loop_
_entity_poly.entity_id
_entity_poly.type
_entity_poly.pdbx_seq_one_letter_code
_entity_poly.pdbx_strand_id
1 'polypeptide(L)'
;MKFSLIRSLFCILTGTFVFSVKAETHIFQLVSEIDKSQFFSHQITDIAFSPSSLTLKTNTKTNTFNDAFTLLTVTTDIPSSDQSMKFQLFMKSNTSQCYSADETALVTPSDFAQVYIEGQPLTEIEPLLMEFNQASDGVKVGEYDVKFSFGTLPESASLCQGELSVLAELSL
;
A
#
# COMPACT_ATOMS: atom_id res chain seq x y z
N MET A 1 -61.22 35.59 -91.40
CA MET A 1 -60.13 36.53 -91.02
C MET A 1 -60.75 37.56 -90.08
N LYS A 2 -60.42 37.72 -88.80
CA LYS A 2 -59.23 37.45 -87.99
C LYS A 2 -59.65 37.07 -86.55
N PHE A 3 -58.81 36.26 -85.92
CA PHE A 3 -58.82 35.82 -84.52
C PHE A 3 -58.52 36.94 -83.51
N SER A 4 -59.00 36.80 -82.26
CA SER A 4 -58.30 37.24 -81.03
C SER A 4 -58.98 36.63 -79.79
N LEU A 5 -58.61 35.42 -79.32
CA LEU A 5 -57.61 35.11 -78.28
C LEU A 5 -57.87 35.64 -76.86
N ILE A 6 -58.63 34.83 -76.10
CA ILE A 6 -58.34 34.22 -74.78
C ILE A 6 -57.35 34.93 -73.85
N ARG A 7 -57.76 35.14 -72.59
CA ARG A 7 -56.98 34.72 -71.39
C ARG A 7 -57.84 34.72 -70.12
N SER A 8 -58.45 33.57 -69.86
CA SER A 8 -58.99 33.23 -68.53
C SER A 8 -57.82 32.75 -67.68
N LEU A 9 -57.54 33.46 -66.59
CA LEU A 9 -56.45 33.20 -65.65
C LEU A 9 -56.91 32.07 -64.70
N PHE A 10 -56.55 30.83 -65.00
CA PHE A 10 -56.89 29.68 -64.16
C PHE A 10 -55.84 29.53 -63.06
N CYS A 11 -56.25 29.80 -61.81
CA CYS A 11 -55.47 29.53 -60.60
C CYS A 11 -55.13 28.04 -60.48
N ILE A 12 -53.84 27.69 -60.46
CA ILE A 12 -53.37 26.39 -59.97
C ILE A 12 -52.61 26.65 -58.68
N LEU A 13 -53.34 26.59 -57.56
CA LEU A 13 -52.80 26.63 -56.21
C LEU A 13 -52.23 25.23 -55.91
N THR A 14 -50.98 24.97 -56.28
CA THR A 14 -50.28 23.74 -55.87
C THR A 14 -49.92 23.85 -54.40
N GLY A 15 -50.79 23.34 -53.53
CA GLY A 15 -50.52 23.21 -52.09
C GLY A 15 -49.39 22.21 -51.87
N THR A 16 -48.21 22.70 -51.52
CA THR A 16 -47.11 21.86 -51.02
C THR A 16 -47.45 21.44 -49.59
N PHE A 17 -47.89 20.19 -49.42
CA PHE A 17 -47.97 19.57 -48.10
C PHE A 17 -46.56 19.35 -47.57
N VAL A 18 -46.14 20.18 -46.61
CA VAL A 18 -44.86 20.01 -45.90
C VAL A 18 -45.12 19.03 -44.76
N PHE A 19 -44.74 17.77 -44.94
CA PHE A 19 -44.73 16.79 -43.85
C PHE A 19 -43.56 17.11 -42.91
N SER A 20 -43.85 17.81 -41.81
CA SER A 20 -42.87 18.01 -40.75
C SER A 20 -42.72 16.70 -39.96
N VAL A 21 -41.62 15.98 -40.19
CA VAL A 21 -41.28 14.79 -39.39
C VAL A 21 -40.71 15.28 -38.07
N LYS A 22 -41.52 15.20 -37.01
CA LYS A 22 -41.09 15.58 -35.66
C LYS A 22 -40.24 14.44 -35.09
N ALA A 23 -38.91 14.59 -35.10
CA ALA A 23 -38.01 13.65 -34.44
C ALA A 23 -38.00 13.97 -32.94
N GLU A 24 -38.46 13.03 -32.12
CA GLU A 24 -38.44 13.13 -30.66
C GLU A 24 -37.24 12.35 -30.12
N THR A 25 -36.32 13.05 -29.45
CA THR A 25 -35.15 12.42 -28.84
C THR A 25 -35.42 12.21 -27.37
N HIS A 26 -35.42 10.95 -26.94
CA HIS A 26 -35.54 10.60 -25.52
C HIS A 26 -34.15 10.31 -24.96
N ILE A 27 -33.75 11.08 -23.95
CA ILE A 27 -32.53 10.83 -23.20
C ILE A 27 -32.92 10.07 -21.94
N PHE A 28 -32.51 8.82 -21.86
CA PHE A 28 -32.64 8.00 -20.66
C PHE A 28 -31.32 8.01 -19.90
N GLN A 29 -31.29 8.68 -18.74
CA GLN A 29 -30.09 8.71 -17.92
C GLN A 29 -30.01 7.45 -17.05
N LEU A 30 -28.91 6.72 -17.22
CA LEU A 30 -28.55 5.59 -16.38
C LEU A 30 -27.63 6.08 -15.26
N VAL A 31 -28.01 5.83 -14.02
CA VAL A 31 -27.19 6.07 -12.83
C VAL A 31 -27.06 4.74 -12.09
N SER A 32 -25.85 4.43 -11.62
CA SER A 32 -25.57 3.28 -10.78
C SER A 32 -24.78 3.74 -9.56
N GLU A 33 -25.17 3.21 -8.40
CA GLU A 33 -24.43 3.35 -7.15
C GLU A 33 -23.93 1.95 -6.76
N ILE A 34 -22.62 1.82 -6.56
CA ILE A 34 -21.99 0.56 -6.18
C ILE A 34 -21.60 0.67 -4.72
N ASP A 35 -22.28 -0.08 -3.85
CA ASP A 35 -21.87 -0.24 -2.47
C ASP A 35 -20.63 -1.14 -2.41
N LYS A 36 -19.48 -0.53 -2.12
CA LYS A 36 -18.20 -1.24 -2.02
C LYS A 36 -17.93 -1.83 -0.63
N SER A 37 -18.79 -1.60 0.37
CA SER A 37 -18.56 -2.06 1.74
C SER A 37 -18.44 -3.59 1.85
N GLN A 38 -19.10 -4.33 0.97
CA GLN A 38 -19.09 -5.80 0.93
C GLN A 38 -17.86 -6.39 0.21
N PHE A 39 -17.01 -5.57 -0.42
CA PHE A 39 -15.84 -6.05 -1.17
C PHE A 39 -14.58 -6.16 -0.31
N PHE A 40 -14.59 -5.56 0.88
CA PHE A 40 -13.43 -5.42 1.74
C PHE A 40 -13.70 -6.07 3.09
N SER A 41 -12.82 -6.99 3.51
CA SER A 41 -12.92 -7.63 4.82
C SER A 41 -12.32 -6.76 5.93
N HIS A 42 -11.70 -5.63 5.57
CA HIS A 42 -11.07 -4.66 6.46
C HIS A 42 -10.02 -5.32 7.36
N GLN A 43 -9.06 -6.00 6.75
CA GLN A 43 -8.02 -6.76 7.39
C GLN A 43 -6.63 -6.44 6.82
N ILE A 44 -5.61 -6.69 7.62
CA ILE A 44 -4.23 -6.80 7.13
C ILE A 44 -4.12 -8.11 6.36
N THR A 45 -3.64 -8.04 5.11
CA THR A 45 -3.54 -9.19 4.20
C THR A 45 -2.13 -9.74 4.12
N ASP A 46 -1.11 -8.91 4.33
CA ASP A 46 0.29 -9.33 4.30
C ASP A 46 1.21 -8.40 5.11
N ILE A 47 2.32 -8.95 5.62
CA ILE A 47 3.40 -8.21 6.28
C ILE A 47 4.72 -8.79 5.78
N ALA A 48 5.56 -7.94 5.19
CA ALA A 48 6.80 -8.37 4.58
C ALA A 48 7.96 -7.39 4.81
N PHE A 49 9.17 -7.93 4.88
CA PHE A 49 10.40 -7.15 4.82
C PHE A 49 11.03 -7.23 3.43
N SER A 50 11.53 -6.11 2.92
CA SER A 50 12.21 -6.03 1.63
C SER A 50 13.50 -5.21 1.73
N PRO A 51 14.69 -5.83 1.64
CA PRO A 51 14.91 -7.26 1.48
C PRO A 51 14.54 -8.08 2.74
N SER A 52 14.16 -9.34 2.55
CA SER A 52 13.77 -10.25 3.64
C SER A 52 14.95 -10.85 4.41
N SER A 53 16.18 -10.67 3.92
CA SER A 53 17.41 -11.03 4.62
C SER A 53 18.50 -9.99 4.36
N LEU A 54 19.38 -9.83 5.34
CA LEU A 54 20.47 -8.85 5.31
C LEU A 54 21.80 -9.54 5.60
N THR A 55 22.83 -9.22 4.81
CA THR A 55 24.21 -9.57 5.13
C THR A 55 24.90 -8.35 5.73
N LEU A 56 25.29 -8.46 7.00
CA LEU A 56 25.87 -7.35 7.75
C LEU A 56 27.36 -7.17 7.44
N LYS A 57 27.81 -5.91 7.45
CA LYS A 57 29.21 -5.56 7.28
C LYS A 57 29.80 -5.16 8.62
N THR A 58 30.91 -5.76 9.01
CA THR A 58 31.63 -5.41 10.24
C THR A 58 32.31 -4.04 10.12
N ASN A 59 32.28 -3.29 11.21
CA ASN A 59 33.05 -2.07 11.44
C ASN A 59 34.20 -2.38 12.40
N THR A 60 35.41 -2.47 11.86
CA THR A 60 36.60 -2.83 12.64
C THR A 60 37.08 -1.73 13.57
N LYS A 61 36.63 -0.47 13.39
CA LYS A 61 37.01 0.64 14.27
C LYS A 61 36.21 0.63 15.57
N THR A 62 34.94 0.25 15.50
CA THR A 62 34.02 0.21 16.65
C THR A 62 33.84 -1.21 17.20
N ASN A 63 34.36 -2.22 16.51
CA ASN A 63 34.11 -3.63 16.80
C ASN A 63 32.60 -3.96 16.87
N THR A 64 31.83 -3.43 15.93
CA THR A 64 30.37 -3.65 15.79
C THR A 64 30.05 -4.07 14.36
N PHE A 65 28.79 -4.39 14.06
CA PHE A 65 28.29 -4.27 12.68
C PHE A 65 27.95 -2.81 12.35
N ASN A 66 28.00 -2.45 11.07
CA ASN A 66 27.38 -1.21 10.60
C ASN A 66 25.85 -1.34 10.70
N ASP A 67 25.18 -0.20 10.89
CA ASP A 67 23.72 -0.13 10.80
C ASP A 67 23.25 -0.72 9.46
N ALA A 68 22.17 -1.49 9.53
CA ALA A 68 21.55 -2.14 8.38
C ALA A 68 20.10 -1.72 8.24
N PHE A 69 19.61 -1.71 7.00
CA PHE A 69 18.32 -1.15 6.66
C PHE A 69 17.51 -2.11 5.80
N THR A 70 16.21 -2.17 6.04
CA THR A 70 15.21 -2.85 5.21
C THR A 70 13.91 -2.05 5.24
N LEU A 71 12.98 -2.37 4.36
CA LEU A 71 11.64 -1.78 4.34
C LEU A 71 10.63 -2.77 4.91
N LEU A 72 9.78 -2.34 5.84
CA LEU A 72 8.60 -3.07 6.29
C LEU A 72 7.39 -2.61 5.49
N THR A 73 6.72 -3.55 4.82
CA THR A 73 5.46 -3.31 4.11
C THR A 73 4.32 -4.05 4.81
N VAL A 74 3.24 -3.32 5.10
CA VAL A 74 1.98 -3.85 5.63
C VAL A 74 0.89 -3.61 4.59
N THR A 75 0.41 -4.68 3.98
CA THR A 75 -0.64 -4.64 2.95
C THR A 75 -1.99 -4.94 3.57
N THR A 76 -3.04 -4.29 3.08
CA THR A 76 -4.41 -4.49 3.58
C THR A 76 -5.40 -4.63 2.43
N ASP A 77 -6.63 -5.00 2.77
CA ASP A 77 -7.78 -4.78 1.89
C ASP A 77 -8.65 -3.60 2.37
N ILE A 78 -8.13 -2.71 3.22
CA ILE A 78 -8.90 -1.58 3.74
C ILE A 78 -8.93 -0.48 2.67
N PRO A 79 -10.11 0.09 2.34
CA PRO A 79 -10.19 1.20 1.40
C PRO A 79 -9.31 2.38 1.81
N SER A 80 -8.58 2.94 0.84
CA SER A 80 -7.76 4.14 1.03
C SER A 80 -8.56 5.36 1.52
N SER A 81 -9.86 5.40 1.25
CA SER A 81 -10.79 6.44 1.71
C SER A 81 -11.15 6.36 3.20
N ASP A 82 -10.96 5.20 3.84
CA ASP A 82 -11.13 5.08 5.29
C ASP A 82 -10.03 5.91 5.97
N GLN A 83 -10.35 6.73 6.97
CA GLN A 83 -9.33 7.51 7.71
C GLN A 83 -9.23 7.10 9.19
N SER A 84 -10.10 6.20 9.64
CA SER A 84 -10.17 5.78 11.04
C SER A 84 -9.20 4.66 11.37
N MET A 85 -8.82 3.85 10.39
CA MET A 85 -8.05 2.64 10.66
C MET A 85 -6.56 2.91 10.85
N LYS A 86 -6.03 2.44 11.99
CA LYS A 86 -4.60 2.37 12.33
C LYS A 86 -4.22 0.92 12.59
N PHE A 87 -2.95 0.68 12.90
CA PHE A 87 -2.51 -0.64 13.37
C PHE A 87 -1.43 -0.51 14.43
N GLN A 88 -1.29 -1.54 15.24
CA GLN A 88 -0.21 -1.69 16.20
C GLN A 88 0.77 -2.73 15.69
N LEU A 89 2.06 -2.44 15.85
CA LEU A 89 3.15 -3.35 15.51
C LEU A 89 3.81 -3.87 16.77
N PHE A 90 3.85 -5.19 16.91
CA PHE A 90 4.40 -5.92 18.04
C PHE A 90 5.69 -6.63 17.62
N MET A 91 6.72 -6.56 18.46
CA MET A 91 7.85 -7.49 18.35
C MET A 91 7.46 -8.81 19.01
N LYS A 92 7.49 -9.90 18.24
CA LYS A 92 7.22 -11.25 18.75
C LYS A 92 8.49 -11.93 19.23
N SER A 93 9.60 -11.69 18.52
CA SER A 93 10.93 -12.16 18.92
C SER A 93 12.00 -11.33 18.25
N ASN A 94 13.13 -11.16 18.93
CA ASN A 94 14.36 -10.62 18.36
C ASN A 94 15.54 -11.39 18.93
N THR A 95 16.07 -12.32 18.14
CA THR A 95 17.11 -13.25 18.59
C THR A 95 18.42 -12.97 17.87
N SER A 96 19.52 -13.16 18.58
CA SER A 96 20.87 -13.01 18.04
C SER A 96 21.81 -13.96 18.74
N GLN A 97 22.66 -14.64 17.98
CA GLN A 97 23.68 -15.55 18.49
C GLN A 97 24.95 -15.45 17.64
N CYS A 98 26.06 -15.21 18.31
CA CYS A 98 27.39 -15.24 17.70
C CYS A 98 28.12 -16.54 18.02
N TYR A 99 29.02 -16.93 17.13
CA TYR A 99 29.81 -18.15 17.19
C TYR A 99 31.28 -17.84 16.88
N SER A 100 32.19 -18.56 17.51
CA SER A 100 33.61 -18.54 17.17
C SER A 100 33.91 -19.34 15.91
N ALA A 101 35.17 -19.31 15.45
CA ALA A 101 35.61 -19.99 14.23
C ALA A 101 35.48 -21.52 14.27
N ASP A 102 35.38 -22.11 15.47
CA ASP A 102 35.14 -23.53 15.72
C ASP A 102 33.65 -23.85 15.96
N GLU A 103 32.75 -22.90 15.63
CA GLU A 103 31.29 -23.01 15.77
C GLU A 103 30.79 -23.10 17.23
N THR A 104 31.62 -22.76 18.22
CA THR A 104 31.19 -22.66 19.62
C THR A 104 30.34 -21.40 19.83
N ALA A 105 29.18 -21.54 20.46
CA ALA A 105 28.30 -20.42 20.79
C ALA A 105 28.95 -19.48 21.82
N LEU A 106 29.01 -18.20 21.49
CA LEU A 106 29.56 -17.14 22.34
C LEU A 106 28.46 -16.47 23.16
N VAL A 107 28.81 -15.90 24.32
CA VAL A 107 27.88 -15.10 25.10
C VAL A 107 27.49 -13.86 24.28
N THR A 108 26.23 -13.81 23.85
CA THR A 108 25.68 -12.71 23.05
C THR A 108 24.62 -11.99 23.90
N PRO A 109 24.75 -10.66 24.11
CA PRO A 109 23.74 -9.91 24.86
C PRO A 109 22.36 -10.01 24.21
N SER A 110 21.30 -10.04 25.02
CA SER A 110 19.92 -10.08 24.50
C SER A 110 19.52 -8.82 23.75
N ASP A 111 20.17 -7.69 24.04
CA ASP A 111 20.01 -6.39 23.39
C ASP A 111 21.07 -6.13 22.31
N PHE A 112 21.76 -7.19 21.85
CA PHE A 112 22.82 -7.07 20.85
C PHE A 112 22.32 -6.49 19.53
N ALA A 113 21.14 -6.88 19.06
CA ALA A 113 20.50 -6.29 17.89
C ALA A 113 19.29 -5.47 18.33
N GLN A 114 19.31 -4.17 18.03
CA GLN A 114 18.24 -3.23 18.36
C GLN A 114 17.52 -2.82 17.09
N VAL A 115 16.19 -2.82 17.12
CA VAL A 115 15.35 -2.56 15.95
C VAL A 115 14.64 -1.23 16.13
N TYR A 116 14.67 -0.41 15.09
CA TYR A 116 13.98 0.86 15.03
C TYR A 116 13.11 0.93 13.79
N ILE A 117 11.90 1.45 13.92
CA ILE A 117 10.96 1.66 12.82
C ILE A 117 10.58 3.12 12.84
N GLU A 118 10.83 3.84 11.74
CA GLU A 118 10.70 5.31 11.68
C GLU A 118 11.47 6.03 12.82
N GLY A 119 12.61 5.44 13.21
CA GLY A 119 13.43 5.94 14.32
C GLY A 119 12.91 5.66 15.73
N GLN A 120 11.70 5.09 15.89
CA GLN A 120 11.17 4.65 17.18
C GLN A 120 11.68 3.24 17.52
N PRO A 121 12.15 2.97 18.75
CA PRO A 121 12.58 1.64 19.15
C PRO A 121 11.38 0.68 19.17
N LEU A 122 11.51 -0.46 18.51
CA LEU A 122 10.55 -1.55 18.65
C LEU A 122 11.05 -2.51 19.75
N THR A 123 10.20 -2.82 20.73
CA THR A 123 10.54 -3.69 21.87
C THR A 123 9.48 -4.77 22.07
N GLU A 124 9.80 -5.81 22.85
CA GLU A 124 8.84 -6.87 23.20
C GLU A 124 7.78 -6.43 24.22
N ILE A 125 7.95 -5.25 24.85
CA ILE A 125 7.10 -4.79 25.95
C ILE A 125 5.96 -3.92 25.44
N GLU A 126 6.27 -2.96 24.56
CA GLU A 126 5.32 -1.96 24.10
C GLU A 126 5.18 -2.00 22.57
N PRO A 127 3.95 -2.14 22.04
CA PRO A 127 3.71 -2.03 20.61
C PRO A 127 3.84 -0.60 20.12
N LEU A 128 4.23 -0.45 18.85
CA LEU A 128 4.23 0.84 18.17
C LEU A 128 2.89 1.06 17.47
N LEU A 129 2.21 2.17 17.79
CA LEU A 129 1.03 2.60 17.03
C LEU A 129 1.47 3.24 15.71
N MET A 130 0.98 2.72 14.60
CA MET A 130 1.36 3.09 13.25
C MET A 130 0.13 3.51 12.44
N GLU A 131 0.34 4.44 11.51
CA GLU A 131 -0.67 4.87 10.54
C GLU A 131 -0.27 4.44 9.14
N PHE A 132 -1.21 3.88 8.37
CA PHE A 132 -0.99 3.59 6.96
C PHE A 132 -0.65 4.88 6.21
N ASN A 133 0.54 4.93 5.63
CA ASN A 133 1.12 6.14 5.03
C ASN A 133 1.13 6.12 3.50
N GLN A 134 0.69 5.01 2.88
CA GLN A 134 0.60 4.84 1.43
C GLN A 134 -0.80 4.35 1.01
N ALA A 135 -1.07 4.45 -0.29
CA ALA A 135 -2.22 3.82 -0.92
C ALA A 135 -1.80 3.18 -2.25
N SER A 136 -2.19 1.93 -2.46
CA SER A 136 -1.97 1.19 -3.71
C SER A 136 -3.27 0.52 -4.13
N ASP A 137 -3.61 0.56 -5.42
CA ASP A 137 -4.81 -0.09 -5.97
C ASP A 137 -6.12 0.23 -5.22
N GLY A 138 -6.21 1.42 -4.64
CA GLY A 138 -7.38 1.89 -3.91
C GLY A 138 -7.47 1.40 -2.46
N VAL A 139 -6.50 0.63 -1.97
CA VAL A 139 -6.42 0.16 -0.58
C VAL A 139 -5.27 0.82 0.19
N LYS A 140 -5.31 0.75 1.51
CA LYS A 140 -4.27 1.24 2.41
C LYS A 140 -3.06 0.34 2.42
N VAL A 141 -1.88 0.96 2.43
CA VAL A 141 -0.58 0.29 2.60
C VAL A 141 0.24 1.07 3.62
N GLY A 142 1.01 0.36 4.44
CA GLY A 142 2.02 0.97 5.31
C GLY A 142 3.41 0.58 4.82
N GLU A 143 4.29 1.54 4.61
CA GLU A 143 5.70 1.32 4.25
C GLU A 143 6.60 2.10 5.20
N TYR A 144 7.51 1.41 5.89
CA TYR A 144 8.33 2.03 6.94
C TYR A 144 9.78 1.61 6.85
N ASP A 145 10.66 2.58 7.05
CA ASP A 145 12.10 2.32 7.15
C ASP A 145 12.39 1.59 8.47
N VAL A 146 13.05 0.44 8.34
CA VAL A 146 13.50 -0.37 9.46
C VAL A 146 15.01 -0.29 9.55
N LYS A 147 15.52 0.09 10.71
CA LYS A 147 16.94 0.14 11.01
C LYS A 147 17.30 -0.88 12.08
N PHE A 148 18.33 -1.66 11.81
CA PHE A 148 19.01 -2.49 12.80
C PHE A 148 20.30 -1.80 13.25
N SER A 149 20.46 -1.65 14.56
CA SER A 149 21.67 -1.18 15.22
C SER A 149 22.25 -2.31 16.06
N PHE A 150 23.58 -2.41 16.12
CA PHE A 150 24.25 -3.56 16.73
C PHE A 150 25.20 -3.16 17.85
N GLY A 151 25.22 -3.96 18.91
CA GLY A 151 26.17 -3.86 20.00
C GLY A 151 27.58 -4.27 19.60
N THR A 152 28.47 -4.28 20.60
CA THR A 152 29.86 -4.74 20.42
C THR A 152 29.90 -6.23 20.15
N LEU A 153 30.69 -6.64 19.16
CA LEU A 153 30.91 -8.03 18.83
C LEU A 153 31.68 -8.75 19.95
N PRO A 154 31.27 -9.97 20.35
CA PRO A 154 32.07 -10.79 21.25
C PRO A 154 33.49 -11.01 20.72
N GLU A 155 34.46 -11.08 21.62
CA GLU A 155 35.82 -11.46 21.23
C GLU A 155 35.81 -12.83 20.55
N SER A 156 36.61 -12.99 19.50
CA SER A 156 36.69 -14.21 18.65
C SER A 156 35.43 -14.56 17.82
N ALA A 157 34.41 -13.70 17.78
CA ALA A 157 33.25 -13.91 16.91
C ALA A 157 33.68 -14.01 15.43
N SER A 158 33.25 -15.11 14.79
CA SER A 158 33.50 -15.39 13.36
C SER A 158 32.21 -15.43 12.55
N LEU A 159 31.07 -15.72 13.19
CA LEU A 159 29.75 -15.75 12.59
C LEU A 159 28.73 -15.21 13.59
N CYS A 160 27.79 -14.40 13.15
CA CYS A 160 26.60 -14.07 13.92
C CYS A 160 25.36 -14.23 13.04
N GLN A 161 24.30 -14.77 13.62
CA GLN A 161 23.00 -14.93 12.98
C GLN A 161 21.90 -14.50 13.93
N GLY A 162 20.77 -14.08 13.39
CA GLY A 162 19.64 -13.61 14.15
C GLY A 162 18.37 -13.58 13.32
N GLU A 163 17.26 -13.45 14.01
CA GLU A 163 15.93 -13.42 13.43
C GLU A 163 15.06 -12.42 14.19
N LEU A 164 14.36 -11.57 13.43
CA LEU A 164 13.31 -10.68 13.92
C LEU A 164 11.96 -11.21 13.46
N SER A 165 11.02 -11.35 14.39
CA SER A 165 9.62 -11.64 14.09
C SER A 165 8.74 -10.51 14.60
N VAL A 166 7.81 -10.05 13.74
CA VAL A 166 6.85 -8.99 14.06
C VAL A 166 5.43 -9.45 13.77
N LEU A 167 4.47 -8.80 14.41
CA LEU A 167 3.04 -8.98 14.19
C LEU A 167 2.40 -7.61 14.08
N ALA A 168 1.55 -7.39 13.07
CA ALA A 168 0.70 -6.21 13.00
C ALA A 168 -0.75 -6.61 13.27
N GLU A 169 -1.42 -5.82 14.11
CA GLU A 169 -2.84 -5.99 14.43
C GLU A 169 -3.56 -4.65 14.21
N LEU A 170 -4.76 -4.68 13.63
CA LEU A 170 -5.54 -3.47 13.44
C LEU A 170 -5.94 -2.85 14.79
N SER A 171 -5.86 -1.53 14.86
CA SER A 171 -6.30 -0.74 16.00
C SER A 171 -7.38 0.23 15.55
N LEU A 172 -8.50 0.21 16.28
CA LEU A 172 -9.60 1.16 16.16
C LEU A 172 -9.31 2.46 16.89
#